data_AF-A0A2E0L906-F1
#
_entry.id   AF-A0A2E0L906-F1
#
_cell.length_a   1.000
_cell.length_b   1.000
_cell.length_c   1.000
_cell.angle_alpha   90.00
_cell.angle_beta   90.00
_cell.angle_gamma   90.00
#
_symmetry.space_group_name_H-M   'P 1'
#
loop_
_entity.id
_entity.type
_entity.pdbx_description
1 polymer ?
#
loop_
_entity_poly.entity_id
_entity_poly.type
_entity_poly.pdbx_seq_one_letter_code
_entity_poly.pdbx_strand_id
1 'polypeptide(L)'
;MDKKPSPNDPEWLRQIEELANAQLGSGSSCEQVHPIVARWFEALMDTDPPESRDSVVQATSCLATEVLFSSPDHIIGSLLEQVDEDEAALWIEQIIMVGRAFEIALHNGDLDDL
;
A
#
# COMPACT_ATOMS: atom_id res chain seq x y z
N MET A 1 -8.22 14.07 -18.16
CA MET A 1 -8.92 13.13 -19.07
C MET A 1 -9.17 11.89 -18.26
N ASP A 2 -10.42 11.64 -17.88
CA ASP A 2 -10.79 10.41 -17.16
C ASP A 2 -10.48 9.21 -18.03
N LYS A 3 -9.53 8.38 -17.57
CA LYS A 3 -9.16 7.15 -18.25
C LYS A 3 -10.32 6.17 -18.01
N LYS A 4 -11.04 5.81 -19.08
CA LYS A 4 -12.14 4.83 -18.94
C LYS A 4 -11.58 3.53 -18.35
N PRO A 5 -12.18 2.98 -17.29
CA PRO A 5 -11.72 1.74 -16.68
C PRO A 5 -11.76 0.61 -17.69
N SER A 6 -10.73 -0.25 -17.67
CA SER A 6 -10.65 -1.40 -18.55
C SER A 6 -11.65 -2.45 -18.06
N PRO A 7 -12.38 -3.14 -18.95
CA PRO A 7 -13.31 -4.21 -18.55
C PRO A 7 -12.63 -5.42 -17.89
N ASN A 8 -11.30 -5.44 -17.81
CA ASN A 8 -10.50 -6.44 -17.11
C ASN A 8 -10.06 -6.01 -15.70
N ASP A 9 -10.39 -4.79 -15.27
CA ASP A 9 -9.95 -4.32 -13.96
C ASP A 9 -10.77 -5.02 -12.86
N PRO A 10 -10.12 -5.56 -11.81
CA PRO A 10 -10.84 -6.18 -10.70
C PRO A 10 -11.79 -5.19 -10.04
N GLU A 11 -12.98 -5.65 -9.67
CA GLU A 11 -14.00 -4.81 -9.03
C GLU A 11 -13.52 -4.15 -7.74
N TRP A 12 -12.61 -4.79 -6.98
CA TRP A 12 -12.00 -4.18 -5.80
C TRP A 12 -11.10 -2.99 -6.14
N LEU A 13 -10.43 -3.00 -7.29
CA LEU A 13 -9.56 -1.91 -7.73
C LEU A 13 -10.39 -0.68 -8.07
N ARG A 14 -11.53 -0.90 -8.74
CA ARG A 14 -12.53 0.14 -9.01
C ARG A 14 -13.11 0.72 -7.71
N GLN A 15 -13.39 -0.13 -6.73
CA GLN A 15 -13.88 0.31 -5.42
C GLN A 15 -12.84 1.14 -4.65
N ILE A 16 -11.56 0.77 -4.71
CA ILE A 16 -10.47 1.57 -4.12
C ILE A 16 -10.35 2.92 -4.82
N GLU A 17 -10.40 2.94 -6.15
CA GLU A 17 -10.35 4.18 -6.93
C GLU A 17 -11.56 5.08 -6.63
N GLU A 18 -12.76 4.53 -6.54
CA GLU A 18 -13.98 5.25 -6.16
C GLU A 18 -13.92 5.77 -4.72
N LEU A 19 -13.43 4.98 -3.78
CA LEU A 19 -13.21 5.40 -2.39
C LEU A 19 -12.19 6.53 -2.31
N ALA A 20 -11.06 6.38 -3.02
CA ALA A 20 -10.01 7.39 -3.08
C ALA A 20 -10.57 8.69 -3.68
N ASN A 21 -11.24 8.63 -4.83
CA ASN A 21 -11.81 9.81 -5.48
C ASN A 21 -12.94 10.46 -4.65
N ALA A 22 -13.74 9.67 -3.94
CA ALA A 22 -14.79 10.19 -3.06
C ALA A 22 -14.23 10.90 -1.83
N GLN A 23 -13.12 10.40 -1.24
CA GLN A 23 -12.48 11.02 -0.09
C GLN A 23 -11.57 12.19 -0.47
N LEU A 24 -10.91 12.14 -1.63
CA LEU A 24 -9.97 13.16 -2.08
C LEU A 24 -10.69 14.40 -2.69
N GLY A 25 -11.98 14.32 -2.99
CA GLY A 25 -12.78 15.45 -3.49
C GLY A 25 -12.60 15.77 -4.98
N SER A 26 -13.45 16.64 -5.53
CA SER A 26 -13.39 17.02 -6.95
C SER A 26 -12.20 17.93 -7.23
N GLY A 27 -11.16 17.39 -7.86
CA GLY A 27 -9.97 18.13 -8.31
C GLY A 27 -8.68 17.34 -8.12
N SER A 28 -8.67 16.43 -7.16
CA SER A 28 -7.51 15.66 -6.69
C SER A 28 -7.16 14.53 -7.65
N SER A 29 -6.54 14.88 -8.78
CA SER A 29 -5.91 13.88 -9.64
C SER A 29 -4.75 13.22 -8.88
N CYS A 30 -4.36 12.00 -9.28
CA CYS A 30 -3.13 11.38 -8.79
C CYS A 30 -1.93 12.34 -8.88
N GLU A 31 -1.89 13.26 -9.85
CA GLU A 31 -0.84 14.28 -9.97
C GLU A 31 -0.81 15.29 -8.80
N GLN A 32 -1.95 15.58 -8.18
CA GLN A 32 -2.03 16.45 -7.01
C GLN A 32 -1.76 15.69 -5.70
N VAL A 33 -2.19 14.43 -5.63
CA VAL A 33 -2.06 13.58 -4.43
C VAL A 33 -0.67 12.98 -4.30
N HIS A 34 -0.02 12.64 -5.43
CA HIS A 34 1.28 11.97 -5.43
C HIS A 34 2.38 12.78 -4.72
N PRO A 35 2.55 14.11 -4.93
CA PRO A 35 3.53 14.90 -4.17
C PRO A 35 3.25 14.93 -2.66
N ILE A 36 1.99 14.78 -2.23
CA ILE A 36 1.61 14.76 -0.82
C ILE A 36 2.00 13.41 -0.20
N VAL A 37 1.59 12.32 -0.84
CA VAL A 37 1.93 10.96 -0.41
C VAL A 37 3.45 10.73 -0.42
N ALA A 38 4.16 11.26 -1.43
CA ALA A 38 5.61 11.16 -1.52
C ALA A 38 6.31 11.84 -0.33
N ARG A 39 5.91 13.08 0.01
CA ARG A 39 6.47 13.79 1.18
C ARG A 39 6.18 13.06 2.50
N TRP A 40 4.98 12.53 2.66
CA TRP A 40 4.64 11.74 3.83
C TRP A 40 5.48 10.46 3.92
N PHE A 41 5.63 9.74 2.79
CA PHE A 41 6.42 8.53 2.73
C PHE A 41 7.89 8.80 3.04
N GLU A 42 8.47 9.87 2.48
CA GLU A 42 9.83 10.31 2.81
C GLU A 42 9.99 10.59 4.31
N ALA A 43 9.03 11.30 4.92
CA ALA A 43 9.04 11.58 6.35
C ALA A 43 8.91 10.31 7.21
N LEU A 44 8.06 9.35 6.79
CA LEU A 44 7.93 8.06 7.46
C LEU A 44 9.24 7.28 7.42
N MET A 45 9.90 7.24 6.26
CA MET A 45 11.16 6.51 6.05
C MET A 45 12.36 7.17 6.73
N ASP A 46 12.27 8.43 7.13
CA ASP A 46 13.30 9.14 7.91
C ASP A 46 13.23 8.82 9.42
N THR A 47 12.21 8.06 9.84
CA THR A 47 12.00 7.65 11.22
C THR A 47 12.18 6.15 11.40
N ASP A 48 12.56 5.73 12.62
CA ASP A 48 12.57 4.31 12.96
C ASP A 48 11.16 3.72 12.81
N PRO A 49 11.02 2.48 12.31
CA PRO A 49 9.73 1.84 12.15
C PRO A 49 8.97 1.81 13.48
N PRO A 50 7.63 2.01 13.44
CA PRO A 50 6.84 2.11 14.66
C PRO A 50 6.94 0.83 15.50
N GLU A 51 7.24 1.01 16.79
CA GLU A 51 7.27 -0.10 17.74
C GLU A 51 5.97 -0.90 17.65
N SER A 52 6.10 -2.17 17.28
CA SER A 52 4.99 -3.09 17.13
C SER A 52 5.15 -4.23 18.10
N ARG A 53 4.04 -4.65 18.72
CA ARG A 53 4.02 -5.84 19.58
C ARG A 53 4.45 -7.05 18.75
N ASP A 54 5.20 -7.98 19.34
CA ASP A 54 5.66 -9.20 18.66
C ASP A 54 4.52 -9.97 17.96
N SER A 55 3.34 -10.00 18.56
CA SER A 55 2.15 -10.64 17.96
C SER A 55 1.68 -9.97 16.67
N VAL A 56 1.88 -8.65 16.55
CA VAL A 56 1.54 -7.90 15.34
C VAL A 56 2.59 -8.17 14.26
N VAL A 57 3.88 -8.13 14.62
CA VAL A 57 4.97 -8.49 13.70
C VAL A 57 4.75 -9.88 13.12
N GLN A 58 4.49 -10.87 13.99
CA GLN A 58 4.21 -12.24 13.57
C GLN A 58 2.98 -12.35 12.67
N ALA A 59 1.88 -11.64 13.00
CA ALA A 59 0.68 -11.65 12.17
C ALA A 59 0.95 -11.04 10.78
N THR A 60 1.74 -9.96 10.71
CA THR A 60 2.16 -9.34 9.44
C THR A 60 3.00 -10.30 8.61
N SER A 61 3.99 -10.97 9.20
CA SER A 61 4.81 -11.96 8.48
C SER A 61 3.95 -13.12 7.95
N CYS A 62 3.03 -13.66 8.76
CA CYS A 62 2.10 -14.69 8.29
C CYS A 62 1.22 -14.20 7.14
N LEU A 63 0.70 -12.97 7.22
CA LEU A 63 -0.12 -12.38 6.17
C LEU A 63 0.70 -12.17 4.88
N ALA A 64 1.95 -11.73 4.99
CA ALA A 64 2.83 -11.55 3.84
C ALA A 64 3.05 -12.87 3.08
N THR A 65 3.24 -13.97 3.83
CA THR A 65 3.32 -15.32 3.27
C THR A 65 2.02 -15.72 2.56
N GLU A 66 0.86 -15.51 3.16
CA GLU A 66 -0.44 -15.80 2.53
C GLU A 66 -0.66 -14.98 1.25
N VAL A 67 -0.28 -13.69 1.27
CA VAL A 67 -0.35 -12.83 0.08
C VAL A 67 0.58 -13.35 -1.02
N LEU A 68 1.81 -13.72 -0.68
CA LEU A 68 2.77 -14.27 -1.65
C LEU A 68 2.22 -15.53 -2.32
N PHE A 69 1.69 -16.49 -1.55
CA PHE A 69 1.21 -17.76 -2.08
C PHE A 69 -0.17 -17.70 -2.73
N SER A 70 -0.99 -16.69 -2.41
CA SER A 70 -2.29 -16.48 -3.05
C SER A 70 -2.24 -15.55 -4.26
N SER A 71 -1.10 -14.91 -4.49
CA SER A 71 -0.92 -13.99 -5.61
C SER A 71 -0.86 -14.73 -6.95
N PRO A 72 -1.40 -14.14 -8.04
CA PRO A 72 -1.33 -14.76 -9.36
C PRO A 72 0.10 -15.04 -9.82
N ASP A 73 0.34 -16.21 -10.41
CA ASP A 73 1.68 -16.67 -10.85
C ASP A 73 2.42 -15.66 -11.74
N HIS A 74 1.73 -14.89 -12.57
CA HIS A 74 2.36 -13.90 -13.43
C HIS A 74 2.88 -12.67 -12.67
N ILE A 75 2.27 -12.32 -11.54
CA ILE A 75 2.70 -11.21 -10.69
C ILE A 75 3.92 -11.65 -9.88
N ILE A 76 3.82 -12.79 -9.20
CA ILE A 76 4.91 -13.32 -8.37
C ILE A 76 6.06 -13.84 -9.21
N GLY A 77 5.79 -14.50 -10.33
CA GLY A 77 6.83 -14.95 -11.25
C GLY A 77 7.73 -13.81 -11.72
N SER A 78 7.15 -12.65 -12.04
CA SER A 78 7.93 -11.46 -12.42
C SER A 78 8.77 -10.89 -11.26
N LEU A 79 8.30 -11.03 -10.03
CA LEU A 79 9.03 -10.58 -8.82
C LEU A 79 10.19 -11.53 -8.50
N LEU A 80 9.93 -12.85 -8.54
CA LEU A 80 10.90 -13.90 -8.26
C LEU A 80 12.00 -14.04 -9.33
N GLU A 81 11.86 -13.37 -10.47
CA GLU A 81 12.96 -13.22 -11.44
C GLU A 81 14.11 -12.35 -10.91
N GLN A 82 13.85 -11.50 -9.90
CA GLN A 82 14.83 -10.55 -9.37
C GLN A 82 15.23 -10.79 -7.92
N VAL A 83 14.35 -11.40 -7.12
CA VAL A 83 14.56 -11.68 -5.70
C VAL A 83 14.16 -13.12 -5.38
N ASP A 84 14.66 -13.68 -4.28
CA ASP A 84 14.17 -14.97 -3.82
C ASP A 84 12.82 -14.87 -3.09
N GLU A 85 12.26 -16.02 -2.73
CA GLU A 85 10.95 -16.11 -2.08
C GLU A 85 10.92 -15.44 -0.70
N ASP A 86 12.01 -15.58 0.07
CA ASP A 86 12.13 -15.00 1.41
C ASP A 86 12.23 -13.47 1.31
N GLU A 87 13.03 -12.96 0.37
CA GLU A 87 13.12 -11.54 0.05
C GLU A 87 11.79 -10.95 -0.45
N ALA A 88 11.06 -11.69 -1.29
CA ALA A 88 9.73 -11.29 -1.74
C ALA A 88 8.72 -11.22 -0.59
N ALA A 89 8.73 -12.20 0.32
CA ALA A 89 7.90 -12.19 1.51
C ALA A 89 8.22 -10.99 2.42
N LEU A 90 9.51 -10.70 2.63
CA LEU A 90 9.95 -9.54 3.39
C LEU A 90 9.53 -8.22 2.75
N TRP A 91 9.61 -8.10 1.42
CA TRP A 91 9.13 -6.91 0.71
C TRP A 91 7.61 -6.72 0.86
N ILE A 92 6.83 -7.79 0.76
CA ILE A 92 5.38 -7.74 1.03
C ILE A 92 5.11 -7.32 2.48
N GLU A 93 5.87 -7.85 3.44
CA GLU A 93 5.79 -7.47 4.85
C GLU A 93 5.99 -5.96 5.04
N GLN A 94 7.01 -5.39 4.38
CA GLN A 94 7.28 -3.95 4.40
C GLN A 94 6.13 -3.14 3.82
N ILE A 95 5.53 -3.57 2.70
CA ILE A 95 4.35 -2.88 2.12
C ILE A 95 3.18 -2.88 3.12
N ILE A 96 2.91 -4.01 3.76
CA ILE A 96 1.82 -4.10 4.75
C ILE A 96 2.09 -3.17 5.93
N MET A 97 3.33 -3.11 6.41
CA MET A 97 3.73 -2.20 7.49
C MET A 97 3.56 -0.72 7.12
N VAL A 98 3.93 -0.34 5.90
CA VAL A 98 3.70 1.03 5.38
C VAL A 98 2.19 1.32 5.29
N GLY A 99 1.39 0.39 4.78
CA GLY A 99 -0.07 0.53 4.72
C GLY A 99 -0.70 0.73 6.09
N ARG A 100 -0.23 -0.02 7.10
CA ARG A 100 -0.67 0.14 8.49
C ARG A 100 -0.26 1.49 9.07
N ALA A 101 0.96 1.97 8.80
CA ALA A 101 1.41 3.29 9.23
C ALA A 101 0.55 4.40 8.60
N PHE A 102 0.19 4.25 7.32
CA PHE A 102 -0.71 5.16 6.62
C PHE A 102 -2.11 5.20 7.25
N GLU A 103 -2.70 4.04 7.55
CA GLU A 103 -4.01 3.95 8.22
C GLU A 103 -4.00 4.64 9.59
N ILE A 104 -2.94 4.43 10.38
CA ILE A 104 -2.77 5.12 11.67
C ILE A 104 -2.69 6.64 11.48
N ALA A 105 -1.90 7.11 10.50
CA ALA A 105 -1.74 8.54 10.23
C ALA A 105 -3.07 9.20 9.82
N LEU A 106 -3.88 8.53 8.99
CA LEU A 106 -5.24 8.97 8.65
C LEU A 106 -6.13 9.05 9.89
N HIS A 107 -6.10 8.03 10.76
CA HIS A 107 -6.92 8.01 11.97
C HIS A 107 -6.54 9.08 12.99
N ASN A 108 -5.26 9.46 13.05
CA ASN A 108 -4.76 10.49 13.96
C ASN A 108 -4.95 11.91 13.42
N GLY A 109 -5.35 12.06 12.15
CA GLY A 109 -5.43 13.35 11.48
C GLY A 109 -4.07 13.94 11.11
N ASP A 110 -3.00 13.12 11.13
CA ASP A 110 -1.65 13.56 10.76
C ASP A 110 -1.56 13.99 9.28
N LEU A 111 -2.57 13.60 8.49
CA LEU A 111 -2.74 13.95 7.09
C LEU A 111 -3.87 14.98 6.86
N ASP A 112 -4.53 15.48 7.91
CA ASP A 112 -5.67 16.41 7.79
C ASP A 112 -5.24 17.85 7.45
N ASP A 113 -4.01 18.21 7.84
CA ASP A 113 -3.39 19.51 7.54
C ASP A 113 -2.61 19.52 6.20
N LEU A 114 -2.63 18.40 5.44
CA LEU A 114 -1.89 18.23 4.17
C LEU A 114 -2.64 18.74 2.93
#